data_AF-A0A1B6AGL3-F1
#
_entry.id   AF-A0A1B6AGL3-F1
#
_cell.length_a   1.000
_cell.length_b   1.000
_cell.length_c   1.000
_cell.angle_alpha   90.00
_cell.angle_beta   90.00
_cell.angle_gamma   90.00
#
_symmetry.space_group_name_H-M   'P 1'
#
loop_
_entity.id
_entity.type
_entity.pdbx_description
1 polymer ?
#
loop_
_entity_poly.entity_id
_entity_poly.type
_entity_poly.pdbx_seq_one_letter_code
_entity_poly.pdbx_strand_id
1 'polypeptide(L)'
;MATANLTTSRFWVAAVERAVRTFAQTLIAALGLDTTDILHVPWEHGLALAGTAALLSLLTSIAAAGTGSDGPGITETPTTGRNP
;
A
#
# COMPACT_ATOMS: atom_id res chain seq x y z
N MET A 1 -14.28 18.98 0.90
CA MET A 1 -13.29 17.90 1.02
C MET A 1 -14.05 16.58 1.15
N ALA A 2 -13.86 15.64 0.23
CA ALA A 2 -14.57 14.35 0.28
C ALA A 2 -13.87 13.44 1.29
N THR A 3 -14.59 13.05 2.34
CA THR A 3 -14.16 11.99 3.27
C THR A 3 -13.76 10.75 2.45
N ALA A 4 -12.66 10.10 2.81
CA ALA A 4 -12.25 8.85 2.19
C ALA A 4 -13.22 7.73 2.61
N ASN A 5 -14.38 7.70 1.97
CA ASN A 5 -15.36 6.66 2.18
C ASN A 5 -14.86 5.41 1.46
N LEU A 6 -15.00 4.24 2.09
CA LEU A 6 -14.66 2.91 1.53
C LEU A 6 -15.29 2.65 0.15
N THR A 7 -16.30 3.42 -0.23
CA THR A 7 -17.01 3.36 -1.51
C THR A 7 -16.33 4.17 -2.63
N THR A 8 -15.29 4.94 -2.34
CA THR A 8 -14.66 5.84 -3.31
C THR A 8 -13.54 5.14 -4.08
N SER A 9 -13.54 5.26 -5.42
CA SER A 9 -12.48 4.67 -6.26
C SER A 9 -11.07 5.17 -5.92
N ARG A 10 -10.93 6.44 -5.49
CA ARG A 10 -9.64 7.01 -5.06
C ARG A 10 -9.03 6.29 -3.85
N PHE A 11 -9.86 5.85 -2.91
CA PHE A 11 -9.40 5.07 -1.75
C PHE A 11 -8.83 3.72 -2.21
N TRP A 12 -9.57 3.00 -3.04
CA TRP A 12 -9.15 1.69 -3.54
C TRP A 12 -7.89 1.76 -4.40
N VAL A 13 -7.74 2.79 -5.24
CA VAL A 13 -6.51 3.01 -6.00
C VAL A 13 -5.31 3.19 -5.06
N ALA A 14 -5.42 4.04 -4.05
CA ALA A 14 -4.34 4.24 -3.08
C ALA A 14 -4.05 3.00 -2.22
N ALA A 15 -5.09 2.27 -1.81
CA ALA A 15 -4.96 1.04 -1.03
C ALA A 15 -4.26 -0.07 -1.83
N VAL A 16 -4.66 -0.26 -3.09
CA VAL A 16 -4.04 -1.25 -3.99
C VAL A 16 -2.60 -0.88 -4.31
N GLU A 17 -2.30 0.40 -4.57
CA GLU A 17 -0.92 0.83 -4.80
C GLU A 17 -0.01 0.48 -3.60
N ARG A 18 -0.48 0.72 -2.38
CA ARG A 18 0.26 0.37 -1.15
C ARG A 18 0.41 -1.13 -0.98
N ALA A 19 -0.64 -1.90 -1.27
CA ALA A 19 -0.60 -3.36 -1.20
C ALA A 19 0.40 -3.94 -2.23
N VAL A 20 0.39 -3.47 -3.48
CA VAL A 20 1.32 -3.90 -4.54
C VAL A 20 2.76 -3.51 -4.20
N ARG A 21 2.98 -2.30 -3.67
CA ARG A 21 4.30 -1.88 -3.22
C ARG A 21 4.83 -2.77 -2.10
N THR A 22 3.98 -3.11 -1.14
CA THR A 22 4.32 -4.02 -0.04
C THR A 22 4.64 -5.41 -0.58
N PHE A 23 3.79 -5.94 -1.49
CA PHE A 23 4.03 -7.21 -2.16
C PHE A 23 5.41 -7.26 -2.82
N ALA A 24 5.73 -6.27 -3.66
CA ALA A 24 6.99 -6.23 -4.39
C ALA A 24 8.19 -6.17 -3.45
N GLN A 25 8.16 -5.29 -2.46
CA GLN A 25 9.25 -5.14 -1.50
C GLN A 25 9.45 -6.41 -0.66
N THR A 26 8.36 -7.01 -0.20
CA THR A 26 8.40 -8.25 0.57
C THR A 26 8.86 -9.44 -0.28
N LEU A 27 8.45 -9.53 -1.54
CA LEU A 27 8.89 -10.60 -2.44
C LEU A 27 10.40 -10.50 -2.72
N ILE A 28 10.89 -9.30 -3.03
CA ILE A 28 12.33 -9.06 -3.23
C ILE A 28 13.13 -9.46 -1.98
N ALA A 29 12.64 -9.09 -0.80
CA ALA A 29 13.29 -9.45 0.46
C ALA A 29 13.26 -10.96 0.72
N ALA A 30 12.13 -11.63 0.43
CA ALA A 30 11.95 -13.06 0.67
C ALA A 30 12.77 -13.94 -0.28
N LEU A 31 12.92 -13.51 -1.53
CA LEU A 31 13.73 -14.23 -2.52
C LEU A 31 15.23 -13.99 -2.33
N GLY A 32 15.60 -12.87 -1.71
CA GLY A 32 16.99 -12.49 -1.50
C GLY A 32 17.66 -12.02 -2.79
N LEU A 33 18.49 -10.98 -2.67
CA LEU A 33 19.20 -10.37 -3.81
C LEU A 33 20.36 -11.23 -4.34
N ASP A 34 20.73 -12.29 -3.62
CA ASP A 34 21.87 -13.17 -3.95
C ASP A 34 21.50 -14.38 -4.83
N THR A 35 20.24 -14.52 -5.21
CA THR A 35 19.81 -15.65 -6.04
C THR A 35 20.15 -15.43 -7.52
N THR A 36 21.15 -16.15 -8.01
CA THR A 36 21.58 -16.11 -9.42
C THR A 36 20.73 -17.00 -10.33
N ASP A 37 19.95 -17.92 -9.75
CA ASP A 37 19.09 -18.84 -10.46
C ASP A 37 17.60 -18.59 -10.17
N ILE A 38 16.90 -18.09 -11.18
CA ILE A 38 15.47 -17.76 -11.14
C ILE A 38 14.57 -19.00 -11.06
N LEU A 39 15.06 -20.17 -11.48
CA LEU A 39 14.28 -21.42 -11.50
C LEU A 39 14.35 -22.16 -10.17
N HIS A 40 15.44 -22.00 -9.43
CA HIS A 40 15.65 -22.65 -8.12
C HIS A 40 15.35 -21.74 -6.92
N VAL A 41 14.88 -20.51 -7.18
CA VAL A 41 14.39 -19.61 -6.13
C VAL A 41 13.19 -20.24 -5.39
N PRO A 42 13.06 -20.04 -4.06
CA PRO A 42 11.95 -20.59 -3.27
C PRO A 42 10.64 -19.82 -3.51
N TRP A 43 10.09 -19.91 -4.73
CA TRP A 43 8.90 -19.19 -5.18
C TRP A 43 7.69 -19.37 -4.26
N GLU A 44 7.44 -20.61 -3.82
CA GLU A 44 6.29 -20.93 -2.97
C GLU A 44 6.32 -20.12 -1.67
N HIS A 45 7.47 -20.10 -0.99
CA HIS A 45 7.64 -19.34 0.24
C HIS A 45 7.59 -17.84 -0.04
N GLY A 46 8.31 -17.36 -1.06
CA GLY A 46 8.38 -15.94 -1.38
C GLY A 46 7.00 -15.34 -1.72
N LEU A 47 6.22 -16.04 -2.55
CA LEU A 47 4.87 -15.61 -2.93
C LEU A 47 3.89 -15.69 -1.76
N ALA A 48 3.98 -16.72 -0.91
CA ALA A 48 3.13 -16.83 0.28
C ALA A 48 3.39 -15.69 1.28
N LEU A 49 4.67 -15.38 1.52
CA LEU A 49 5.08 -14.32 2.43
C LEU A 49 4.68 -12.93 1.89
N ALA A 50 4.98 -12.66 0.61
CA ALA A 50 4.61 -11.41 -0.04
C ALA A 50 3.09 -11.22 -0.15
N GLY A 51 2.35 -12.29 -0.48
CA GLY A 51 0.89 -12.27 -0.54
C GLY A 51 0.26 -11.96 0.83
N THR A 52 0.80 -12.55 1.91
CA THR A 52 0.34 -12.27 3.28
C THR A 52 0.62 -10.82 3.66
N ALA A 53 1.80 -10.28 3.34
CA ALA A 53 2.13 -8.88 3.62
C ALA A 53 1.25 -7.90 2.84
N ALA A 54 0.97 -8.19 1.57
CA ALA A 54 0.06 -7.40 0.74
C ALA A 54 -1.37 -7.40 1.31
N LEU A 55 -1.86 -8.55 1.77
CA LEU A 55 -3.16 -8.69 2.41
C LEU A 55 -3.22 -7.87 3.71
N LEU A 56 -2.20 -7.95 4.56
CA LEU A 56 -2.12 -7.14 5.78
C LEU A 56 -2.09 -5.64 5.49
N SER A 57 -1.38 -5.23 4.43
CA SER A 57 -1.35 -3.83 3.97
C SER A 57 -2.73 -3.34 3.55
N LEU A 58 -3.47 -4.17 2.80
CA LEU A 58 -4.83 -3.86 2.38
C LEU A 58 -5.79 -3.78 3.58
N LEU A 59 -5.73 -4.76 4.50
CA LEU A 59 -6.53 -4.76 5.73
C LEU A 59 -6.24 -3.54 6.61
N THR A 60 -4.97 -3.14 6.70
CA THR A 60 -4.55 -1.92 7.41
C THR A 60 -5.12 -0.67 6.76
N SER A 61 -5.15 -0.60 5.43
CA SER A 61 -5.78 0.52 4.71
C SER A 61 -7.28 0.59 4.99
N ILE A 62 -7.97 -0.55 5.07
CA ILE A 62 -9.39 -0.63 5.41
C ILE A 62 -9.62 -0.19 6.87
N ALA A 63 -8.81 -0.68 7.81
CA ALA A 63 -8.88 -0.28 9.22
C ALA A 63 -8.65 1.23 9.39
N ALA A 64 -7.69 1.80 8.67
CA ALA A 64 -7.37 3.22 8.70
C ALA A 64 -8.47 4.11 8.09
N ALA A 65 -9.28 3.58 7.17
CA ALA A 65 -10.39 4.32 6.58
C ALA A 65 -11.49 4.67 7.61
N GLY A 66 -11.63 3.88 8.67
CA GLY A 66 -12.59 4.11 9.75
C GLY A 66 -12.09 5.02 10.88
N THR A 67 -10.79 5.30 10.94
CA THR A 67 -10.15 6.05 12.05
C THR A 67 -9.85 7.51 11.73
N GLY A 68 -10.25 8.02 10.56
CA GLY A 68 -9.93 9.36 10.09
C GLY A 68 -10.98 10.42 10.44
N SER A 69 -10.89 10.99 11.66
CA SER A 69 -11.09 12.43 11.85
C SER A 69 -9.80 13.16 11.44
N ASP A 70 -9.93 14.31 10.78
CA ASP A 70 -8.88 15.10 10.11
C ASP A 70 -7.48 15.07 10.78
N GLY A 71 -6.46 14.62 10.04
CA GLY A 71 -5.05 14.63 10.43
C GLY A 71 -4.12 14.31 9.26
N PRO A 72 -2.90 14.90 9.19
CA PRO A 72 -2.29 15.38 7.95
C PRO A 72 -1.71 14.25 7.10
N GLY A 73 -2.39 13.92 5.99
CA GLY A 73 -1.97 12.87 5.07
C GLY A 73 -2.24 13.19 3.60
N ILE A 74 -1.16 13.55 2.88
CA ILE A 74 -0.87 13.38 1.43
C ILE A 74 -1.85 13.97 0.39
N THR A 75 -3.03 14.46 0.74
CA THR A 75 -3.94 15.18 -0.17
C THR A 75 -4.04 16.69 0.07
N GLU A 76 -3.10 17.27 0.82
CA GLU A 76 -2.95 18.72 0.92
C GLU A 76 -2.61 19.30 -0.45
N THR A 77 -3.59 19.90 -1.14
CA THR A 77 -3.28 21.03 -2.03
C THR A 77 -2.93 22.20 -1.13
N PRO A 78 -1.72 22.79 -1.22
CA PRO A 78 -1.40 24.03 -0.55
C PRO A 78 -2.53 25.02 -0.83
N THR A 79 -3.14 25.56 0.22
CA THR A 79 -3.99 26.73 0.07
C THR A 79 -3.06 27.85 -0.39
N THR A 80 -2.93 28.05 -1.71
CA THR A 80 -2.28 29.24 -2.25
C THR A 80 -3.12 30.41 -1.77
N GLY A 81 -2.57 31.15 -0.82
CA GLY A 81 -3.20 32.27 -0.18
C GLY A 81 -3.83 33.20 -1.21
N ARG A 82 -5.13 33.44 -1.04
CA ARG A 82 -5.76 34.65 -1.50
C ARG A 82 -5.08 35.80 -0.77
N ASN A 83 -4.17 36.50 -1.44
CA ASN A 83 -3.77 37.84 -1.03
C ASN A 83 -4.44 38.85 -1.97
N PRO A 84 -4.88 40.00 -1.41
CA PRO A 84 -5.89 40.89 -1.98
C PRO A 84 -5.49 41.59 -3.28
#